data_AF-A0A1U6IA63-F1
#
_entry.id   AF-A0A1U6IA63-F1
#
_cell.length_a   1.000
_cell.length_b   1.000
_cell.length_c   1.000
_cell.angle_alpha   90.00
_cell.angle_beta   90.00
_cell.angle_gamma   90.00
#
_symmetry.space_group_name_H-M   'P 1'
#
loop_
_entity.id
_entity.type
_entity.pdbx_description
1 polymer ?
#
loop_
_entity_poly.entity_id
_entity_poly.type
_entity_poly.pdbx_seq_one_letter_code
_entity_poly.pdbx_strand_id
1 'polypeptide(L)'
;MPHYDLAIIGSGSGNSLITPFWDGKRVALIDGGVFGGTCLNVGCIPTKMFVYPSALAAVPAEAGRLGVDLTLDKVHWNGIRDRIFGRIDPISAAGRRYRADELDHVDLYEEYARFTGPRALRAASGVDITADQVVVAAGSRAVLPDVPGANLPQVHTSDTVMRLEGAPEKVVVVGGGYIAAEFAAVFHGFGLDVTQVNRSGRLLRGNDPEISRRFAAAAASRWKLELGYHLQSVEASGDGRATAVFLDDAGRSLSVAADLVLMATGRVPNTDRLDVEAAGFDLDDDGTLAVDENLRILSGGQPLAGVYALGDVANSYQLKHVANREARVVAHNLEHPGRLRPMDYTAVPAAVFSNPQVASVGLTEDEARAQAAPGTEIVTAIQEYGSTAYGWAMEDEEGVVKLIAERGTGRLLGAHILGHEASMLIQPLVQAMATSVPVHELARGPFWIHPALMEVVENALLALDVDLPEDAPL
;
A
#
# COMPACT_ATOMS: atom_id res chain seq x y z
N MET A 1 25.90 16.32 24.32
CA MET A 1 24.56 15.78 24.08
C MET A 1 23.62 16.94 23.80
N PRO A 2 23.37 17.29 22.53
CA PRO A 2 22.30 18.21 22.19
C PRO A 2 20.95 17.74 22.74
N HIS A 3 20.11 18.71 23.11
CA HIS A 3 18.76 18.51 23.61
C HIS A 3 17.78 19.31 22.75
N TYR A 4 16.63 18.71 22.45
CA TYR A 4 15.63 19.20 21.51
C TYR A 4 14.24 19.22 22.14
N ASP A 5 13.37 20.11 21.66
CA ASP A 5 11.95 20.08 22.01
C ASP A 5 11.28 18.86 21.32
N LEU A 6 11.70 18.52 20.10
CA LEU A 6 11.19 17.39 19.32
C LEU A 6 12.31 16.65 18.59
N ALA A 7 12.31 15.31 18.66
CA ALA A 7 13.08 14.46 17.75
C ALA A 7 12.15 13.60 16.89
N ILE A 8 12.37 13.60 15.57
CA ILE A 8 11.61 12.80 14.59
C ILE A 8 12.57 11.82 13.92
N ILE A 9 12.26 10.53 13.96
CA ILE A 9 13.01 9.49 13.26
C ILE A 9 12.27 9.15 11.96
N GLY A 10 12.81 9.55 10.82
CA GLY A 10 12.29 9.29 9.48
C GLY A 10 11.70 10.51 8.78
N SER A 11 12.20 10.82 7.59
CA SER A 11 11.78 11.97 6.76
C SER A 11 10.63 11.66 5.79
N GLY A 12 9.98 10.51 5.94
CA GLY A 12 8.76 10.16 5.21
C GLY A 12 7.56 11.00 5.66
N SER A 13 6.50 10.36 6.18
CA SER A 13 5.38 11.10 6.76
C SER A 13 5.79 11.92 8.00
N GLY A 14 6.86 11.53 8.72
CA GLY A 14 7.39 12.30 9.84
C GLY A 14 7.81 13.73 9.47
N ASN A 15 8.23 13.97 8.23
CA ASN A 15 8.63 15.30 7.77
C ASN A 15 7.49 16.34 7.83
N SER A 16 6.22 15.92 7.85
CA SER A 16 5.09 16.86 7.97
C SER A 16 4.81 17.32 9.40
N LEU A 17 5.52 16.80 10.40
CA LEU A 17 5.29 17.14 11.81
C LEU A 17 5.94 18.46 12.23
N ILE A 18 6.91 18.95 11.45
CA ILE A 18 7.55 20.25 11.66
C ILE A 18 6.65 21.33 11.04
N THR A 19 5.62 21.69 11.79
CA THR A 19 4.63 22.76 11.54
C THR A 19 5.13 24.12 12.08
N PRO A 20 4.46 25.24 11.78
CA PRO A 20 4.82 26.55 12.34
C PRO A 20 4.78 26.64 13.88
N PHE A 21 4.16 25.68 14.57
CA PHE A 21 4.21 25.62 16.04
C PHE A 21 5.63 25.40 16.59
N TRP A 22 6.51 24.81 15.77
CA TRP A 22 7.90 24.55 16.12
C TRP A 22 8.84 25.70 15.80
N ASP A 23 8.34 26.78 15.20
CA ASP A 23 9.15 27.97 14.96
C ASP A 23 9.67 28.52 16.29
N GLY A 24 11.00 28.69 16.38
CA GLY A 24 11.68 29.12 17.60
C GLY A 24 11.96 28.00 18.62
N LYS A 25 11.61 26.75 18.31
CA LYS A 25 11.95 25.54 19.09
C LYS A 25 13.00 24.72 18.38
N ARG A 26 13.74 23.90 19.11
CA ARG A 26 14.77 23.03 18.54
C ARG A 26 14.17 21.70 18.12
N VAL A 27 14.30 21.36 16.84
CA VAL A 27 13.87 20.07 16.29
C VAL A 27 15.05 19.30 15.74
N ALA A 28 15.15 18.01 16.07
CA ALA A 28 16.02 17.06 15.38
C ALA A 28 15.20 16.23 14.40
N LEU A 29 15.59 16.20 13.13
CA LEU A 29 15.09 15.25 12.15
C LEU A 29 16.21 14.27 11.81
N ILE A 30 15.96 12.98 11.99
CA ILE A 30 16.97 11.93 11.79
C ILE A 30 16.52 11.03 10.64
N ASP A 31 17.32 10.92 9.58
CA ASP A 31 17.09 9.98 8.48
C ASP A 31 18.39 9.59 7.79
N GLY A 32 18.73 8.29 7.81
CA GLY A 32 19.91 7.76 7.13
C GLY A 32 19.68 7.33 5.67
N GLY A 33 18.45 7.46 5.17
CA GLY A 33 18.06 7.11 3.80
C GLY A 33 17.97 8.32 2.86
N VAL A 34 17.39 8.09 1.69
CA VAL A 34 17.05 9.18 0.76
C VAL A 34 15.89 9.98 1.33
N PHE A 35 16.07 11.30 1.43
CA PHE A 35 15.10 12.20 2.03
C PHE A 35 13.71 12.09 1.38
N GLY A 36 12.65 12.14 2.19
CA GLY A 36 11.25 12.00 1.75
C GLY A 36 10.70 10.57 1.87
N GLY A 37 11.53 9.60 2.25
CA GLY A 37 11.13 8.24 2.57
C GLY A 37 10.64 7.39 1.38
N THR A 38 10.03 6.25 1.68
CA THR A 38 9.68 5.20 0.70
C THR A 38 8.74 5.69 -0.39
N CYS A 39 7.60 6.30 -0.02
CA CYS A 39 6.52 6.63 -0.95
C CYS A 39 6.98 7.54 -2.10
N LEU A 40 7.83 8.52 -1.82
CA LEU A 40 8.38 9.43 -2.81
C LEU A 40 9.44 8.75 -3.69
N ASN A 41 10.39 8.05 -3.08
CA ASN A 41 11.62 7.66 -3.76
C ASN A 41 11.56 6.29 -4.44
N VAL A 42 10.83 5.34 -3.84
CA VAL A 42 10.92 3.90 -4.18
C VAL A 42 9.60 3.14 -4.01
N GLY A 43 8.49 3.86 -3.85
CA GLY A 43 7.19 3.26 -3.53
C GLY A 43 6.06 3.82 -4.38
N CYS A 44 4.99 4.27 -3.73
CA CYS A 44 3.71 4.57 -4.36
C CYS A 44 3.84 5.51 -5.58
N ILE A 45 4.53 6.65 -5.44
CA ILE A 45 4.61 7.67 -6.50
C ILE A 45 5.26 7.10 -7.77
N PRO A 46 6.52 6.62 -7.75
CA PRO A 46 7.15 6.11 -8.97
C PRO A 46 6.39 4.90 -9.53
N THR A 47 5.87 3.99 -8.69
CA THR A 47 5.06 2.85 -9.17
C THR A 47 3.84 3.33 -9.96
N LYS A 48 3.06 4.31 -9.46
CA LYS A 48 1.88 4.81 -10.22
C LYS A 48 2.28 5.52 -11.51
N MET A 49 3.45 6.14 -11.54
CA MET A 49 3.98 6.75 -12.76
C MET A 49 4.46 5.73 -13.81
N PHE A 50 4.71 4.47 -13.42
CA PHE A 50 4.91 3.31 -14.31
C PHE A 50 3.60 2.62 -14.69
N VAL A 51 2.64 2.51 -13.76
CA VAL A 51 1.32 1.90 -14.04
C VAL A 51 0.61 2.62 -15.18
N TYR A 52 0.58 3.95 -15.17
CA TYR A 52 -0.14 4.71 -16.19
C TYR A 52 0.34 4.44 -17.64
N PRO A 53 1.63 4.57 -17.98
CA PRO A 53 2.09 4.22 -19.32
C PRO A 53 1.96 2.72 -19.62
N SER A 54 2.01 1.84 -18.63
CA SER A 54 1.74 0.41 -18.84
C SER A 54 0.30 0.15 -19.24
N ALA A 55 -0.67 0.86 -18.64
CA ALA A 55 -2.07 0.76 -19.04
C ALA A 55 -2.26 1.27 -20.48
N LEU A 56 -1.63 2.39 -20.86
CA LEU A 56 -1.66 2.90 -22.23
C LEU A 56 -1.07 1.92 -23.25
N ALA A 57 0.01 1.21 -22.88
CA ALA A 57 0.62 0.22 -23.75
C ALA A 57 -0.26 -1.03 -23.95
N ALA A 58 -1.17 -1.33 -23.01
CA ALA A 58 -2.13 -2.43 -23.12
C ALA A 58 -3.37 -2.08 -23.97
N VAL A 59 -3.66 -0.79 -24.19
CA VAL A 59 -4.86 -0.31 -24.93
C VAL A 59 -5.08 -0.97 -26.28
N PRO A 60 -4.08 -1.28 -27.14
CA PRO A 60 -4.33 -1.91 -28.42
C PRO A 60 -5.09 -3.24 -28.33
N ALA A 61 -4.83 -4.05 -27.30
CA ALA A 61 -5.55 -5.31 -27.09
C ALA A 61 -7.03 -5.06 -26.72
N GLU A 62 -7.30 -4.06 -25.88
CA GLU A 62 -8.64 -3.66 -25.47
C GLU A 62 -9.42 -3.04 -26.63
N ALA A 63 -8.78 -2.14 -27.39
CA ALA A 63 -9.37 -1.47 -28.55
C ALA A 63 -9.77 -2.44 -29.66
N GLY A 64 -8.94 -3.46 -29.93
CA GLY A 64 -9.23 -4.48 -30.94
C GLY A 64 -10.52 -5.27 -30.64
N ARG A 65 -10.83 -5.53 -29.36
CA ARG A 65 -12.10 -6.17 -28.95
C ARG A 65 -13.32 -5.32 -29.29
N LEU A 66 -13.16 -4.00 -29.29
CA LEU A 66 -14.22 -3.03 -29.58
C LEU A 66 -14.26 -2.57 -31.05
N GLY A 67 -13.49 -3.23 -31.92
CA GLY A 67 -13.44 -2.92 -33.35
C GLY A 67 -12.66 -1.66 -33.69
N VAL A 68 -11.72 -1.24 -32.84
CA VAL A 68 -10.81 -0.11 -33.09
C VAL A 68 -9.38 -0.62 -33.31
N ASP A 69 -8.86 -0.40 -34.52
CA ASP A 69 -7.49 -0.78 -34.85
C ASP A 69 -6.49 0.23 -34.25
N LEU A 70 -5.66 -0.26 -33.31
CA LEU A 70 -4.52 0.46 -32.75
C LEU A 70 -3.28 -0.44 -32.78
N THR A 71 -2.10 0.16 -32.87
CA THR A 71 -0.83 -0.57 -32.83
C THR A 71 0.13 0.11 -31.87
N LEU A 72 0.75 -0.68 -30.98
CA LEU A 72 1.87 -0.24 -30.16
C LEU A 72 3.17 -0.45 -30.94
N ASP A 73 3.88 0.64 -31.24
CA ASP A 73 5.21 0.57 -31.89
C ASP A 73 6.31 0.25 -30.88
N LYS A 74 6.43 1.05 -29.81
CA LYS A 74 7.52 0.90 -28.83
C LYS A 74 7.20 1.47 -27.45
N VAL A 75 7.67 0.77 -26.41
CA VAL A 75 7.78 1.31 -25.05
C VAL A 75 9.19 1.86 -24.82
N HIS A 76 9.29 3.14 -24.46
CA HIS A 76 10.56 3.80 -24.16
C HIS A 76 10.89 3.74 -22.67
N TRP A 77 11.29 2.56 -22.16
CA TRP A 77 11.58 2.32 -20.74
C TRP A 77 12.47 3.40 -20.10
N ASN A 78 13.64 3.67 -20.67
CA ASN A 78 14.55 4.71 -20.15
C ASN A 78 13.88 6.09 -20.15
N GLY A 79 13.08 6.43 -21.16
CA GLY A 79 12.34 7.69 -21.19
C GLY A 79 11.27 7.78 -20.08
N ILE A 80 10.60 6.67 -19.76
CA ILE A 80 9.65 6.59 -18.64
C ILE A 80 10.41 6.78 -17.32
N ARG A 81 11.47 6.00 -17.10
CA ARG A 81 12.33 6.09 -15.91
C ARG A 81 12.87 7.51 -15.70
N ASP A 82 13.48 8.09 -16.72
CA ASP A 82 14.14 9.39 -16.64
C ASP A 82 13.11 10.52 -16.41
N ARG A 83 11.91 10.43 -16.99
CA ARG A 83 10.80 11.35 -16.68
C ARG A 83 10.36 11.26 -15.21
N ILE A 84 10.34 10.05 -14.65
CA ILE A 84 9.93 9.79 -13.26
C ILE A 84 10.98 10.35 -12.30
N PHE A 85 12.21 9.87 -12.40
CA PHE A 85 13.26 10.22 -11.43
C PHE A 85 13.86 11.61 -11.68
N GLY A 86 13.83 12.11 -12.92
CA GLY A 86 14.12 13.51 -13.21
C GLY A 86 13.13 14.49 -12.58
N ARG A 87 11.93 14.03 -12.16
CA ARG A 87 10.97 14.82 -11.37
C ARG A 87 11.13 14.58 -9.86
N ILE A 88 11.25 13.32 -9.44
CA ILE A 88 11.27 12.93 -8.02
C ILE A 88 12.55 13.38 -7.33
N ASP A 89 13.72 13.14 -7.95
CA ASP A 89 15.01 13.38 -7.31
C ASP A 89 15.21 14.88 -6.96
N PRO A 90 14.86 15.85 -7.84
CA PRO A 90 14.87 17.27 -7.47
C PRO A 90 13.91 17.64 -6.34
N ILE A 91 12.73 17.00 -6.24
CA ILE A 91 11.78 17.25 -5.15
C ILE A 91 12.34 16.77 -3.81
N SER A 92 12.93 15.57 -3.79
CA SER A 92 13.61 15.02 -2.61
C SER A 92 14.76 15.94 -2.18
N ALA A 93 15.63 16.33 -3.11
CA ALA A 93 16.76 17.22 -2.84
C ALA A 93 16.32 18.61 -2.34
N ALA A 94 15.25 19.18 -2.90
CA ALA A 94 14.68 20.44 -2.45
C ALA A 94 14.10 20.33 -1.02
N GLY A 95 13.40 19.23 -0.71
CA GLY A 95 12.90 18.96 0.64
C GLY A 95 14.02 18.84 1.67
N ARG A 96 15.11 18.14 1.30
CA ARG A 96 16.32 18.03 2.13
C ARG A 96 16.95 19.39 2.37
N ARG A 97 17.21 20.17 1.32
CA ARG A 97 17.77 21.54 1.44
C ARG A 97 16.90 22.42 2.33
N TYR A 98 15.58 22.39 2.14
CA TYR A 98 14.66 23.17 2.96
C TYR A 98 14.80 22.85 4.46
N ARG A 99 14.92 21.57 4.84
CA ARG A 99 15.09 21.18 6.25
C ARG A 99 16.49 21.38 6.80
N ALA A 100 17.52 21.16 6.00
CA ALA A 100 18.92 21.20 6.45
C ALA A 100 19.51 22.62 6.44
N ASP A 101 19.14 23.43 5.46
CA ASP A 101 19.87 24.64 5.10
C ASP A 101 19.01 25.92 5.22
N GLU A 102 17.68 25.81 5.21
CA GLU A 102 16.76 26.96 5.19
C GLU A 102 15.98 27.15 6.50
N LEU A 103 16.08 26.23 7.47
CA LEU A 103 15.42 26.30 8.78
C LEU A 103 16.42 26.25 9.93
N ASP A 104 16.80 27.41 10.47
CA ASP A 104 17.79 27.56 11.55
C ASP A 104 17.46 26.80 12.85
N HIS A 105 16.22 26.37 13.02
CA HIS A 105 15.71 25.71 14.22
C HIS A 105 15.61 24.17 14.08
N VAL A 106 15.98 23.64 12.91
CA VAL A 106 15.95 22.21 12.59
C VAL A 106 17.38 21.72 12.34
N ASP A 107 17.81 20.74 13.12
CA ASP A 107 19.05 19.99 12.86
C ASP A 107 18.70 18.70 12.11
N LEU A 108 19.12 18.58 10.84
CA LEU A 108 18.99 17.35 10.05
C LEU A 108 20.20 16.44 10.26
N TYR A 109 19.97 15.27 10.84
CA TYR A 109 20.95 14.19 10.96
C TYR A 109 20.76 13.21 9.81
N GLU A 110 21.61 13.30 8.80
CA GLU A 110 21.60 12.43 7.61
C GLU A 110 22.27 11.08 7.87
N GLU A 111 21.83 10.40 8.93
CA GLU A 111 22.39 9.15 9.40
C GLU A 111 21.36 8.31 10.16
N TYR A 112 21.67 7.04 10.35
CA TYR A 112 20.86 6.16 11.19
C TYR A 112 21.11 6.46 12.67
N ALA A 113 20.09 6.25 13.50
CA ALA A 113 20.20 6.33 14.96
C ALA A 113 19.52 5.13 15.61
N ARG A 114 19.97 4.82 16.83
CA ARG A 114 19.44 3.75 17.68
C ARG A 114 19.03 4.34 19.02
N PHE A 115 17.99 3.82 19.63
CA PHE A 115 17.55 4.25 20.96
C PHE A 115 18.55 3.81 22.03
N THR A 116 18.76 4.69 23.00
CA THR A 116 19.48 4.41 24.26
C THR A 116 18.60 4.64 25.49
N GLY A 117 17.32 4.92 25.27
CA GLY A 117 16.28 5.18 26.25
C GLY A 117 15.02 5.75 25.57
N PRO A 118 13.89 5.89 26.27
CA PRO A 118 12.60 6.26 25.67
C PRO A 118 12.58 7.63 24.98
N ARG A 119 13.52 8.52 25.33
CA ARG A 119 13.70 9.84 24.71
C ARG A 119 15.16 10.18 24.41
N ALA A 120 15.98 9.16 24.22
CA ALA A 120 17.41 9.29 23.98
C ALA A 120 17.83 8.40 22.81
N LEU A 121 18.64 8.94 21.92
CA LEU A 121 19.12 8.30 20.70
C LEU A 121 20.63 8.47 20.61
N ARG A 122 21.31 7.48 20.02
CA ARG A 122 22.68 7.60 19.55
C ARG A 122 22.71 7.51 18.03
N ALA A 123 23.15 8.58 17.38
CA ALA A 123 23.40 8.62 15.95
C ALA A 123 24.62 7.75 15.58
N ALA A 124 24.72 7.30 14.33
CA ALA A 124 25.80 6.45 13.85
C ALA A 124 27.19 7.10 13.98
N SER A 125 27.27 8.42 13.89
CA SER A 125 28.43 9.27 14.14
C SER A 125 28.91 9.25 15.61
N GLY A 126 28.11 8.69 16.51
CA GLY A 126 28.37 8.61 17.95
C GLY A 126 27.74 9.75 18.76
N VAL A 127 27.05 10.69 18.12
CA VAL A 127 26.37 11.81 18.78
C VAL A 127 25.18 11.32 19.61
N ASP A 128 25.15 11.68 20.89
CA ASP A 128 23.98 11.50 21.77
C ASP A 128 22.97 12.63 21.58
N ILE A 129 21.72 12.26 21.30
CA ILE A 129 20.58 13.16 21.10
C ILE A 129 19.53 12.86 22.17
N THR A 130 18.97 13.90 22.79
CA THR A 130 17.81 13.78 23.70
C THR A 130 16.72 14.75 23.29
N ALA A 131 15.47 14.43 23.61
CA ALA A 131 14.35 15.33 23.33
C ALA A 131 13.23 15.28 24.37
N ASP A 132 12.45 16.35 24.47
CA ASP A 132 11.24 16.38 25.30
C ASP A 132 10.13 15.53 24.71
N GLN A 133 9.95 15.60 23.38
CA GLN A 133 9.03 14.76 22.62
C GLN A 133 9.76 13.98 21.52
N VAL A 134 9.29 12.76 21.24
CA VAL A 134 9.88 11.87 20.23
C VAL A 134 8.78 11.32 19.33
N VAL A 135 9.04 11.26 18.03
CA VAL A 135 8.19 10.54 17.07
C VAL A 135 8.99 9.55 16.25
N VAL A 136 8.56 8.28 16.26
CA VAL A 136 9.09 7.23 15.41
C VAL A 136 8.24 7.12 14.14
N ALA A 137 8.80 7.58 13.01
CA ALA A 137 8.19 7.54 11.68
C ALA A 137 9.11 6.80 10.69
N ALA A 138 9.81 5.76 11.17
CA ALA A 138 10.87 5.06 10.45
C ALA A 138 10.38 4.14 9.32
N GLY A 139 9.06 3.95 9.19
CA GLY A 139 8.43 3.16 8.13
C GLY A 139 8.87 1.69 8.11
N SER A 140 8.81 1.11 6.91
CA SER A 140 9.12 -0.30 6.63
C SER A 140 10.13 -0.44 5.49
N ARG A 141 10.68 -1.64 5.28
CA ARG A 141 11.57 -1.98 4.17
C ARG A 141 11.18 -3.28 3.48
N ALA A 142 11.57 -3.44 2.22
CA ALA A 142 11.41 -4.71 1.51
C ALA A 142 12.25 -5.83 2.16
N VAL A 143 11.73 -7.06 2.15
CA VAL A 143 12.44 -8.25 2.64
C VAL A 143 12.98 -9.04 1.46
N LEU A 144 14.24 -9.44 1.54
CA LEU A 144 14.80 -10.49 0.71
C LEU A 144 14.71 -11.82 1.46
N PRO A 145 14.22 -12.91 0.83
CA PRO A 145 14.22 -14.23 1.45
C PRO A 145 15.67 -14.71 1.65
N ASP A 146 15.89 -15.43 2.75
CA ASP A 146 17.18 -16.07 3.04
C ASP A 146 17.31 -17.36 2.22
N VAL A 147 17.65 -17.20 0.94
CA VAL A 147 17.88 -18.30 0.00
C VAL A 147 19.17 -18.06 -0.78
N PRO A 148 19.89 -19.13 -1.20
CA PRO A 148 21.08 -19.00 -2.04
C PRO A 148 20.82 -18.14 -3.28
N GLY A 149 21.69 -17.17 -3.53
CA GLY A 149 21.65 -16.28 -4.69
C GLY A 149 20.63 -15.14 -4.63
N ALA A 150 19.97 -14.90 -3.49
CA ALA A 150 19.11 -13.72 -3.29
C ALA A 150 19.83 -12.37 -3.42
N ASN A 151 21.17 -12.37 -3.45
CA ASN A 151 22.03 -11.20 -3.63
C ASN A 151 22.63 -11.07 -5.04
N LEU A 152 22.21 -11.90 -5.99
CA LEU A 152 22.65 -11.80 -7.38
C LEU A 152 22.21 -10.46 -8.00
N PRO A 153 22.96 -9.90 -8.97
CA PRO A 153 22.66 -8.59 -9.55
C PRO A 153 21.32 -8.54 -10.30
N GLN A 154 20.79 -9.68 -10.73
CA GLN A 154 19.48 -9.80 -11.38
C GLN A 154 18.32 -9.81 -10.37
N VAL A 155 18.61 -9.92 -9.07
CA VAL A 155 17.60 -9.95 -8.01
C VAL A 155 17.33 -8.53 -7.54
N HIS A 156 16.09 -8.10 -7.72
CA HIS A 156 15.63 -6.77 -7.37
C HIS A 156 14.49 -6.83 -6.35
N THR A 157 14.28 -5.71 -5.67
CA THR A 157 13.09 -5.46 -4.86
C THR A 157 12.32 -4.28 -5.47
N SER A 158 11.19 -3.91 -4.88
CA SER A 158 10.52 -2.64 -5.21
C SER A 158 11.48 -1.44 -5.17
N ASP A 159 12.52 -1.51 -4.33
CA ASP A 159 13.42 -0.40 -4.08
C ASP A 159 14.40 -0.15 -5.23
N THR A 160 14.69 -1.18 -6.04
CA THR A 160 15.72 -1.14 -7.08
C THR A 160 15.17 -1.29 -8.49
N VAL A 161 14.07 -2.02 -8.67
CA VAL A 161 13.54 -2.42 -9.99
C VAL A 161 13.13 -1.25 -10.89
N MET A 162 12.69 -0.14 -10.31
CA MET A 162 12.21 1.00 -11.09
C MET A 162 13.33 1.82 -11.73
N ARG A 163 14.57 1.67 -11.26
CA ARG A 163 15.73 2.46 -11.73
C ARG A 163 16.62 1.74 -12.74
N LEU A 164 16.21 0.56 -13.22
CA LEU A 164 16.99 -0.25 -14.16
C LEU A 164 17.34 0.50 -15.44
N GLU A 165 18.50 0.16 -16.00
CA GLU A 165 18.92 0.61 -17.32
C GLU A 165 18.46 -0.40 -18.37
N GLY A 166 17.54 0.02 -19.24
CA GLY A 166 16.87 -0.87 -20.18
C GLY A 166 15.75 -1.70 -19.54
N ALA A 167 14.80 -2.12 -20.37
CA ALA A 167 13.77 -3.07 -19.96
C ALA A 167 14.34 -4.50 -20.03
N PRO A 168 14.06 -5.38 -19.05
CA PRO A 168 14.29 -6.81 -19.21
C PRO A 168 13.36 -7.37 -20.29
N GLU A 169 13.66 -8.55 -20.84
CA GLU A 169 12.74 -9.27 -21.73
C GLU A 169 11.91 -10.28 -20.93
N LYS A 170 12.55 -10.97 -19.98
CA LYS A 170 11.94 -12.01 -19.13
C LYS A 170 12.04 -11.66 -17.66
N VAL A 171 10.91 -11.71 -16.97
CA VAL A 171 10.79 -11.34 -15.56
C VAL A 171 10.13 -12.43 -14.75
N VAL A 172 10.76 -12.81 -13.63
CA VAL A 172 10.11 -13.57 -12.56
C VAL A 172 9.69 -12.62 -11.45
N VAL A 173 8.41 -12.63 -11.09
CA VAL A 173 7.89 -11.90 -9.92
C VAL A 173 7.59 -12.90 -8.82
N VAL A 174 8.31 -12.81 -7.69
CA VAL A 174 8.13 -13.68 -6.52
C VAL A 174 7.26 -12.99 -5.50
N GLY A 175 6.04 -13.49 -5.32
CA GLY A 175 5.07 -12.99 -4.34
C GLY A 175 3.65 -12.86 -4.89
N GLY A 176 2.69 -12.79 -3.97
CA GLY A 176 1.26 -12.64 -4.28
C GLY A 176 0.59 -11.41 -3.65
N GLY A 177 1.36 -10.51 -3.04
CA GLY A 177 0.86 -9.26 -2.47
C GLY A 177 0.63 -8.16 -3.52
N TYR A 178 0.17 -6.99 -3.08
CA TYR A 178 -0.16 -5.87 -3.96
C TYR A 178 1.05 -5.39 -4.80
N ILE A 179 2.26 -5.35 -4.23
CA ILE A 179 3.49 -4.99 -4.96
C ILE A 179 3.72 -5.96 -6.13
N ALA A 180 3.58 -7.27 -5.87
CA ALA A 180 3.77 -8.29 -6.89
C ALA A 180 2.72 -8.18 -8.00
N ALA A 181 1.46 -7.98 -7.64
CA ALA A 181 0.36 -7.79 -8.59
C ALA A 181 0.55 -6.55 -9.47
N GLU A 182 0.96 -5.41 -8.90
CA GLU A 182 1.21 -4.19 -9.65
C GLU A 182 2.38 -4.34 -10.61
N PHE A 183 3.52 -4.88 -10.16
CA PHE A 183 4.68 -5.05 -11.04
C PHE A 183 4.46 -6.12 -12.11
N ALA A 184 3.76 -7.22 -11.80
CA ALA A 184 3.38 -8.20 -12.82
C ALA A 184 2.54 -7.55 -13.94
N ALA A 185 1.54 -6.73 -13.56
CA ALA A 185 0.73 -5.98 -14.51
C ALA A 185 1.55 -4.92 -15.28
N VAL A 186 2.46 -4.20 -14.62
CA VAL A 186 3.34 -3.21 -15.26
C VAL A 186 4.24 -3.85 -16.31
N PHE A 187 4.91 -4.95 -15.97
CA PHE A 187 5.78 -5.64 -16.92
C PHE A 187 4.99 -6.25 -18.08
N HIS A 188 3.87 -6.91 -17.77
CA HIS A 188 3.00 -7.48 -18.80
C HIS A 188 2.47 -6.40 -19.76
N GLY A 189 1.99 -5.27 -19.25
CA GLY A 189 1.45 -4.18 -20.08
C GLY A 189 2.52 -3.52 -20.96
N PHE A 190 3.79 -3.56 -20.57
CA PHE A 190 4.91 -3.17 -21.43
C PHE A 190 5.33 -4.24 -22.45
N GLY A 191 4.68 -5.39 -22.47
CA GLY A 191 4.93 -6.48 -23.42
C GLY A 191 6.03 -7.45 -23.01
N LEU A 192 6.41 -7.50 -21.73
CA LEU A 192 7.46 -8.39 -21.22
C LEU A 192 6.90 -9.80 -20.95
N ASP A 193 7.77 -10.80 -21.02
CA ASP A 193 7.46 -12.18 -20.64
C ASP A 193 7.51 -12.32 -19.10
N VAL A 194 6.33 -12.39 -18.48
CA VAL A 194 6.17 -12.40 -17.02
C VAL A 194 5.79 -13.77 -16.52
N THR A 195 6.56 -14.29 -15.55
CA THR A 195 6.15 -15.42 -14.71
C THR A 195 6.02 -14.97 -13.27
N GLN A 196 4.79 -14.96 -12.74
CA GLN A 196 4.52 -14.70 -11.34
C GLN A 196 4.46 -16.01 -10.56
N VAL A 197 5.26 -16.13 -9.51
CA VAL A 197 5.31 -17.31 -8.64
C VAL A 197 4.96 -16.92 -7.22
N ASN A 198 4.01 -17.64 -6.62
CA ASN A 198 3.56 -17.37 -5.26
C ASN A 198 3.49 -18.66 -4.44
N ARG A 199 4.01 -18.62 -3.20
CA ARG A 199 4.00 -19.77 -2.29
C ARG A 199 2.61 -20.25 -1.91
N SER A 200 1.62 -19.37 -1.87
CA SER A 200 0.27 -19.73 -1.46
C SER A 200 -0.67 -19.91 -2.65
N GLY A 201 -1.71 -20.71 -2.45
CA GLY A 201 -2.78 -20.93 -3.45
C GLY A 201 -3.69 -19.72 -3.74
N ARG A 202 -3.41 -18.54 -3.18
CA ARG A 202 -4.20 -17.31 -3.39
C ARG A 202 -3.30 -16.09 -3.56
N LEU A 203 -3.61 -15.24 -4.54
CA LEU A 203 -3.09 -13.88 -4.64
C LEU A 203 -3.92 -12.94 -3.75
N LEU A 204 -3.36 -11.79 -3.40
CA LEU A 204 -4.04 -10.69 -2.70
C LEU A 204 -4.81 -11.11 -1.44
N ARG A 205 -4.25 -12.05 -0.66
CA ARG A 205 -4.90 -12.77 0.47
C ARG A 205 -5.60 -11.92 1.53
N GLY A 206 -5.27 -10.64 1.66
CA GLY A 206 -5.97 -9.71 2.57
C GLY A 206 -7.27 -9.15 2.02
N ASN A 207 -7.62 -9.43 0.76
CA ASN A 207 -8.90 -9.05 0.16
C ASN A 207 -9.93 -10.17 0.34
N ASP A 208 -11.19 -9.83 0.11
CA ASP A 208 -12.28 -10.80 0.08
C ASP A 208 -11.94 -12.00 -0.83
N PRO A 209 -12.27 -13.24 -0.43
CA PRO A 209 -11.96 -14.43 -1.21
C PRO A 209 -12.47 -14.40 -2.65
N GLU A 210 -13.62 -13.79 -2.90
CA GLU A 210 -14.19 -13.68 -4.25
C GLU A 210 -13.35 -12.78 -5.16
N ILE A 211 -12.89 -11.65 -4.63
CA ILE A 211 -11.98 -10.74 -5.35
C ILE A 211 -10.64 -11.42 -5.62
N SER A 212 -10.07 -12.09 -4.61
CA SER A 212 -8.80 -12.80 -4.75
C SER A 212 -8.87 -13.89 -5.83
N ARG A 213 -9.99 -14.62 -5.90
CA ARG A 213 -10.24 -15.67 -6.90
C ARG A 213 -10.35 -15.09 -8.30
N ARG A 214 -11.15 -14.04 -8.48
CA ARG A 214 -11.33 -13.38 -9.78
C ARG A 214 -10.04 -12.72 -10.27
N PHE A 215 -9.31 -12.06 -9.38
CA PHE A 215 -8.01 -11.48 -9.70
C PHE A 215 -7.02 -12.55 -10.18
N ALA A 216 -6.95 -13.71 -9.53
CA ALA A 216 -6.07 -14.80 -9.96
C ALA A 216 -6.44 -15.34 -11.36
N ALA A 217 -7.73 -15.46 -11.69
CA ALA A 217 -8.18 -15.84 -13.02
C ALA A 217 -7.80 -14.79 -14.08
N ALA A 218 -8.01 -13.51 -13.76
CA ALA A 218 -7.66 -12.37 -14.61
C ALA A 218 -6.14 -12.23 -14.83
N ALA A 219 -5.34 -12.53 -13.80
CA ALA A 219 -3.88 -12.58 -13.88
C ALA A 219 -3.40 -13.74 -14.78
N ALA A 220 -3.97 -14.93 -14.61
CA ALA A 220 -3.58 -16.12 -15.37
C ALA A 220 -3.94 -16.05 -16.87
N SER A 221 -4.91 -15.22 -17.26
CA SER A 221 -5.21 -14.95 -18.68
C SER A 221 -4.23 -13.96 -19.32
N ARG A 222 -3.48 -13.21 -18.50
CA ARG A 222 -2.55 -12.15 -18.95
C ARG A 222 -1.09 -12.61 -18.90
N TRP A 223 -0.66 -13.26 -17.82
CA TRP A 223 0.72 -13.74 -17.66
C TRP A 223 0.77 -15.14 -17.05
N LYS A 224 1.96 -15.77 -17.08
CA LYS A 224 2.15 -17.09 -16.47
C LYS A 224 2.07 -16.98 -14.95
N LEU A 225 1.13 -17.69 -14.34
CA LEU A 225 0.91 -17.72 -12.91
C LEU A 225 1.14 -19.11 -12.33
N GLU A 226 2.04 -19.23 -11.36
CA GLU A 226 2.38 -20.47 -10.67
C GLU A 226 2.15 -20.31 -9.17
N LEU A 227 1.24 -21.11 -8.61
CA LEU A 227 0.82 -21.05 -7.21
C LEU A 227 1.27 -22.30 -6.46
N GLY A 228 1.53 -22.18 -5.16
CA GLY A 228 1.96 -23.31 -4.33
C GLY A 228 3.46 -23.63 -4.43
N TYR A 229 4.26 -22.71 -4.96
CA TYR A 229 5.69 -22.90 -5.19
C TYR A 229 6.54 -22.01 -4.29
N HIS A 230 7.50 -22.62 -3.60
CA HIS A 230 8.42 -21.99 -2.66
C HIS A 230 9.77 -21.77 -3.34
N LEU A 231 10.26 -20.53 -3.33
CA LEU A 231 11.60 -20.21 -3.83
C LEU A 231 12.66 -20.95 -3.00
N GLN A 232 13.55 -21.67 -3.67
CA GLN A 232 14.66 -22.42 -3.05
C GLN A 232 16.00 -21.74 -3.29
N SER A 233 16.23 -21.24 -4.50
CA SER A 233 17.48 -20.59 -4.89
C SER A 233 17.26 -19.70 -6.10
N VAL A 234 18.21 -18.79 -6.31
CA VAL A 234 18.41 -18.09 -7.59
C VAL A 234 19.83 -18.39 -8.05
N GLU A 235 19.98 -18.89 -9.27
CA GLU A 235 21.27 -19.37 -9.78
C GLU A 235 21.71 -18.51 -10.96
N ALA A 236 22.97 -18.06 -10.93
CA ALA A 236 23.54 -17.31 -12.05
C ALA A 236 23.70 -18.23 -13.26
N SER A 237 23.27 -17.74 -14.42
CA SER A 237 23.47 -18.41 -15.71
C SER A 237 24.70 -17.82 -16.42
N GLY A 238 25.42 -18.65 -17.18
CA GLY A 238 26.66 -18.23 -17.86
C GLY A 238 26.48 -17.17 -18.96
N ASP A 239 25.24 -16.82 -19.30
CA ASP A 239 24.83 -15.84 -20.30
C ASP A 239 24.39 -14.50 -19.70
N GLY A 240 24.59 -14.30 -18.39
CA GLY A 240 24.21 -13.07 -17.68
C GLY A 240 22.78 -13.05 -17.13
N ARG A 241 22.00 -14.12 -17.32
CA ARG A 241 20.66 -14.29 -16.72
C ARG A 241 20.72 -14.96 -15.35
N ALA A 242 19.56 -15.07 -14.70
CA ALA A 242 19.37 -15.86 -13.50
C ALA A 242 18.29 -16.94 -13.72
N THR A 243 18.43 -18.08 -13.04
CA THR A 243 17.40 -19.12 -12.96
C THR A 243 16.86 -19.16 -11.55
N ALA A 244 15.58 -18.81 -11.38
CA ALA A 244 14.88 -18.98 -10.10
C ALA A 244 14.35 -20.42 -10.00
N VAL A 245 14.72 -21.11 -8.92
CA VAL A 245 14.32 -22.51 -8.67
C VAL A 245 13.31 -22.55 -7.55
N PHE A 246 12.20 -23.24 -7.78
CA PHE A 246 11.10 -23.39 -6.85
C PHE A 246 10.76 -24.87 -6.63
N LEU A 247 10.17 -25.16 -5.47
CA LEU A 247 9.60 -26.46 -5.12
C LEU A 247 8.20 -26.30 -4.57
N ASP A 248 7.29 -27.20 -4.93
CA ASP A 248 6.00 -27.33 -4.24
C ASP A 248 6.06 -28.34 -3.09
N ASP A 249 4.98 -28.42 -2.32
CA ASP A 249 4.86 -29.36 -1.19
C ASP A 249 4.92 -30.84 -1.61
N ALA A 250 4.72 -31.15 -2.90
CA ALA A 250 4.83 -32.49 -3.46
C ALA A 250 6.25 -32.81 -3.99
N GLY A 251 7.21 -31.88 -3.85
CA GLY A 251 8.58 -32.03 -4.32
C GLY A 251 8.76 -31.84 -5.82
N ARG A 252 7.76 -31.32 -6.54
CA ARG A 252 7.89 -30.96 -7.96
C ARG A 252 8.69 -29.68 -8.08
N SER A 253 9.71 -29.70 -8.94
CA SER A 253 10.55 -28.55 -9.20
C SER A 253 10.08 -27.74 -10.39
N LEU A 254 10.10 -26.42 -10.23
CA LEU A 254 9.90 -25.44 -11.27
C LEU A 254 11.17 -24.60 -11.38
N SER A 255 11.77 -24.52 -12.56
CA SER A 255 12.93 -23.65 -12.83
C SER A 255 12.57 -22.64 -13.91
N VAL A 256 12.80 -21.36 -13.64
CA VAL A 256 12.44 -20.27 -14.54
C VAL A 256 13.66 -19.38 -14.79
N ALA A 257 14.15 -19.37 -16.03
CA ALA A 257 15.22 -18.48 -16.46
C ALA A 257 14.66 -17.09 -16.81
N ALA A 258 15.30 -16.04 -16.29
CA ALA A 258 14.88 -14.66 -16.49
C ALA A 258 16.07 -13.69 -16.44
N ASP A 259 15.87 -12.53 -17.06
CA ASP A 259 16.83 -11.42 -16.99
C ASP A 259 16.72 -10.69 -15.64
N LEU A 260 15.53 -10.78 -15.02
CA LEU A 260 15.21 -10.13 -13.76
C LEU A 260 14.37 -11.03 -12.85
N VAL A 261 14.71 -11.06 -11.57
CA VAL A 261 13.90 -11.67 -10.50
C VAL A 261 13.49 -10.58 -9.51
N LEU A 262 12.20 -10.23 -9.48
CA LEU A 262 11.63 -9.28 -8.52
C LEU A 262 11.15 -10.00 -7.26
N MET A 263 11.81 -9.74 -6.14
CA MET A 263 11.38 -10.16 -4.81
C MET A 263 10.35 -9.18 -4.25
N ALA A 264 9.09 -9.59 -4.29
CA ALA A 264 7.94 -8.84 -3.78
C ALA A 264 7.19 -9.64 -2.70
N THR A 265 7.95 -10.24 -1.77
CA THR A 265 7.46 -11.20 -0.76
C THR A 265 6.87 -10.54 0.49
N GLY A 266 7.08 -9.24 0.68
CA GLY A 266 6.55 -8.50 1.82
C GLY A 266 7.47 -7.38 2.28
N ARG A 267 7.02 -6.70 3.34
CA ARG A 267 7.76 -5.62 4.01
C ARG A 267 7.78 -5.87 5.51
N VAL A 268 8.84 -5.42 6.17
CA VAL A 268 8.98 -5.47 7.63
C VAL A 268 9.14 -4.05 8.18
N PRO A 269 8.54 -3.74 9.35
CA PRO A 269 8.78 -2.47 10.02
C PRO A 269 10.27 -2.33 10.38
N ASN A 270 10.76 -1.09 10.47
CA ASN A 270 12.17 -0.82 10.78
C ASN A 270 12.49 -0.82 12.29
N THR A 271 11.63 -1.43 13.12
CA THR A 271 11.77 -1.51 14.58
C THR A 271 13.07 -2.23 15.00
N ASP A 272 13.45 -3.28 14.28
CA ASP A 272 14.67 -4.05 14.51
C ASP A 272 15.98 -3.27 14.24
N ARG A 273 15.90 -2.13 13.56
CA ARG A 273 17.06 -1.27 13.25
C ARG A 273 17.26 -0.13 14.24
N LEU A 274 16.30 0.07 15.15
CA LEU A 274 16.26 1.22 16.05
C LEU A 274 16.62 0.87 17.50
N ASP A 275 16.91 -0.40 17.83
CA ASP A 275 17.13 -0.85 19.21
C ASP A 275 16.00 -0.43 20.18
N VAL A 276 14.75 -0.60 19.73
CA VAL A 276 13.53 -0.23 20.49
C VAL A 276 13.43 -0.92 21.85
N GLU A 277 14.08 -2.06 22.02
CA GLU A 277 14.17 -2.79 23.29
C GLU A 277 14.96 -1.99 24.36
N ALA A 278 16.01 -1.26 23.95
CA ALA A 278 16.74 -0.36 24.84
C ALA A 278 15.91 0.86 25.27
N ALA A 279 14.86 1.19 24.50
CA ALA A 279 13.87 2.21 24.86
C ALA A 279 12.74 1.68 25.76
N GLY A 280 12.64 0.34 25.90
CA GLY A 280 11.55 -0.33 26.59
C GLY A 280 10.21 -0.26 25.84
N PHE A 281 10.21 -0.13 24.52
CA PHE A 281 8.99 -0.05 23.73
C PHE A 281 8.40 -1.43 23.49
N ASP A 282 7.08 -1.53 23.63
CA ASP A 282 6.33 -2.74 23.32
C ASP A 282 6.17 -2.89 21.79
N LEU A 283 6.15 -4.13 21.32
CA LEU A 283 5.89 -4.48 19.92
C LEU A 283 4.63 -5.34 19.82
N ASP A 284 3.88 -5.15 18.74
CA ASP A 284 2.82 -6.08 18.34
C ASP A 284 3.41 -7.35 17.71
N ASP A 285 2.59 -8.39 17.55
CA ASP A 285 3.01 -9.71 17.02
C ASP A 285 3.63 -9.64 15.61
N ASP A 286 3.29 -8.63 14.83
CA ASP A 286 3.82 -8.38 13.48
C ASP A 286 5.13 -7.57 13.47
N GLY A 287 5.64 -7.20 14.65
CA GLY A 287 6.87 -6.45 14.85
C GLY A 287 6.71 -4.94 14.75
N THR A 288 5.49 -4.41 14.56
CA THR A 288 5.23 -2.97 14.65
C THR A 288 5.28 -2.47 16.09
N LEU A 289 5.50 -1.17 16.29
CA LEU A 289 5.43 -0.53 17.60
C LEU A 289 3.99 -0.51 18.09
N ALA A 290 3.74 -1.07 19.27
CA ALA A 290 2.44 -1.01 19.89
C ALA A 290 2.14 0.44 20.33
N VAL A 291 0.95 0.93 19.98
CA VAL A 291 0.50 2.29 20.29
C VAL A 291 -0.91 2.31 20.87
N ASP A 292 -1.22 3.33 21.67
CA ASP A 292 -2.59 3.59 22.12
C ASP A 292 -3.45 4.26 21.03
N GLU A 293 -4.73 4.55 21.32
CA GLU A 293 -5.62 5.19 20.36
C GLU A 293 -5.17 6.60 19.94
N ASN A 294 -4.27 7.24 20.71
CA ASN A 294 -3.71 8.57 20.45
C ASN A 294 -2.33 8.50 19.78
N LEU A 295 -1.92 7.31 19.34
CA LEU A 295 -0.64 7.00 18.69
C LEU A 295 0.59 7.18 19.59
N ARG A 296 0.42 7.11 20.92
CA ARG A 296 1.52 7.09 21.89
C ARG A 296 2.09 5.68 21.99
N ILE A 297 3.42 5.56 21.95
CA ILE A 297 4.10 4.27 22.10
C ILE A 297 3.84 3.68 23.49
N LEU A 298 3.57 2.38 23.56
CA LEU A 298 3.40 1.64 24.81
C LEU A 298 4.74 1.13 25.36
N SER A 299 4.84 1.09 26.70
CA SER A 299 5.93 0.45 27.44
C SER A 299 5.34 -0.27 28.65
N GLY A 300 5.49 -1.58 28.71
CA GLY A 300 4.84 -2.39 29.76
C GLY A 300 3.32 -2.25 29.74
N GLY A 301 2.72 -2.08 28.55
CA GLY A 301 1.29 -1.90 28.33
C GLY A 301 0.75 -0.52 28.71
N GLN A 302 1.62 0.47 28.97
CA GLN A 302 1.22 1.84 29.35
C GLN A 302 1.76 2.87 28.34
N PRO A 303 0.95 3.86 27.94
CA PRO A 303 1.37 4.86 26.96
C PRO A 303 2.40 5.82 27.54
N LEU A 304 3.51 6.00 26.82
CA LEU A 304 4.56 6.96 27.15
C LEU A 304 4.12 8.38 26.75
N ALA A 305 4.03 9.29 27.72
CA ALA A 305 3.76 10.69 27.43
C ALA A 305 4.85 11.26 26.51
N GLY A 306 4.46 12.04 25.49
CA GLY A 306 5.41 12.71 24.60
C GLY A 306 6.15 11.80 23.61
N VAL A 307 5.87 10.49 23.57
CA VAL A 307 6.52 9.54 22.65
C VAL A 307 5.46 8.92 21.75
N TYR A 308 5.57 9.13 20.45
CA TYR A 308 4.56 8.71 19.46
C TYR A 308 5.19 7.88 18.34
N ALA A 309 4.37 7.10 17.63
CA ALA A 309 4.77 6.45 16.41
C ALA A 309 3.68 6.54 15.33
N LEU A 310 4.08 6.50 14.06
CA LEU A 310 3.14 6.57 12.92
C LEU A 310 3.67 5.86 11.67
N GLY A 311 2.77 5.52 10.77
CA GLY A 311 3.04 4.87 9.49
C GLY A 311 3.40 3.40 9.67
N ASP A 312 4.04 2.82 8.66
CA ASP A 312 4.33 1.38 8.59
C ASP A 312 5.17 0.80 9.75
N VAL A 313 5.72 1.64 10.63
CA VAL A 313 6.42 1.19 11.84
C VAL A 313 5.46 0.95 13.01
N ALA A 314 4.20 1.42 12.93
CA ALA A 314 3.22 1.44 14.02
C ALA A 314 1.80 1.01 13.58
N ASN A 315 1.60 0.64 12.31
CA ASN A 315 0.36 0.04 11.84
C ASN A 315 0.61 -1.01 10.75
N SER A 316 -0.33 -1.94 10.63
CA SER A 316 -0.29 -3.05 9.67
C SER A 316 -0.93 -2.73 8.30
N TYR A 317 -1.61 -1.58 8.16
CA TYR A 317 -2.20 -1.16 6.88
C TYR A 317 -1.14 -0.86 5.83
N GLN A 318 -0.01 -0.24 6.22
CA GLN A 318 1.10 0.11 5.33
C GLN A 318 0.68 0.97 4.11
N LEU A 319 -0.20 1.96 4.34
CA LEU A 319 -0.77 2.81 3.32
C LEU A 319 -0.42 4.28 3.54
N LYS A 320 -0.03 4.99 2.46
CA LYS A 320 0.40 6.39 2.56
C LYS A 320 -0.67 7.32 3.12
N HIS A 321 -1.93 7.17 2.71
CA HIS A 321 -3.02 8.02 3.23
C HIS A 321 -3.33 7.76 4.71
N VAL A 322 -3.11 6.53 5.19
CA VAL A 322 -3.17 6.22 6.63
C VAL A 322 -2.06 6.97 7.36
N ALA A 323 -0.81 6.83 6.93
CA ALA A 323 0.32 7.54 7.52
C ALA A 323 0.16 9.08 7.48
N ASN A 324 -0.51 9.63 6.46
CA ASN A 324 -0.84 11.05 6.39
C ASN A 324 -1.90 11.46 7.43
N ARG A 325 -2.92 10.63 7.66
CA ARG A 325 -3.95 10.90 8.68
C ARG A 325 -3.37 10.77 10.08
N GLU A 326 -2.57 9.74 10.33
CA GLU A 326 -1.82 9.57 11.58
C GLU A 326 -0.89 10.75 11.85
N ALA A 327 -0.15 11.25 10.85
CA ALA A 327 0.69 12.43 11.01
C ALA A 327 -0.08 13.68 11.41
N ARG A 328 -1.32 13.86 10.94
CA ARG A 328 -2.18 14.97 11.39
C ARG A 328 -2.62 14.80 12.85
N VAL A 329 -2.91 13.57 13.27
CA VAL A 329 -3.26 13.25 14.67
C VAL A 329 -2.06 13.48 15.58
N VAL A 330 -0.89 12.93 15.23
CA VAL A 330 0.36 13.12 15.99
C VAL A 330 0.75 14.58 16.06
N ALA A 331 0.68 15.34 14.95
CA ALA A 331 0.93 16.78 14.96
C ALA A 331 0.03 17.50 15.98
N HIS A 332 -1.29 17.25 15.94
CA HIS A 332 -2.21 17.82 16.93
C HIS A 332 -1.82 17.44 18.36
N ASN A 333 -1.50 16.17 18.61
CA ASN A 333 -1.20 15.63 19.92
C ASN A 333 0.12 16.17 20.50
N LEU A 334 1.12 16.38 19.65
CA LEU A 334 2.37 17.03 20.03
C LEU A 334 2.15 18.48 20.47
N GLU A 335 1.34 19.23 19.71
CA GLU A 335 1.05 20.65 19.95
C GLU A 335 0.10 20.88 21.13
N HIS A 336 -0.71 19.88 21.48
CA HIS A 336 -1.77 19.97 22.49
C HIS A 336 -1.75 18.76 23.46
N PRO A 337 -0.68 18.58 24.27
CA PRO A 337 -0.53 17.40 25.12
C PRO A 337 -1.64 17.24 26.18
N GLY A 338 -2.37 18.31 26.52
CA GLY A 338 -3.53 18.27 27.42
C GLY A 338 -4.88 17.99 26.74
N ARG A 339 -4.93 17.86 25.40
CA ARG A 339 -6.15 17.63 24.63
C ARG A 339 -5.87 16.75 23.42
N LEU A 340 -5.54 15.49 23.72
CA LEU A 340 -5.23 14.48 22.72
C LEU A 340 -6.45 14.16 21.85
N ARG A 341 -6.18 13.78 20.61
CA ARG A 341 -7.15 13.26 19.64
C ARG A 341 -6.79 11.81 19.31
N PRO A 342 -7.81 10.93 19.26
CA PRO A 342 -7.60 9.57 18.83
C PRO A 342 -7.50 9.48 17.30
N MET A 343 -6.88 8.39 16.84
CA MET A 343 -6.90 7.96 15.46
C MET A 343 -8.13 7.09 15.19
N ASP A 344 -8.76 7.29 14.04
CA ASP A 344 -9.93 6.53 13.60
C ASP A 344 -9.63 5.81 12.28
N TYR A 345 -9.77 4.49 12.31
CA TYR A 345 -9.49 3.57 11.19
C TYR A 345 -10.76 2.97 10.56
N THR A 346 -11.95 3.47 10.89
CA THR A 346 -13.24 2.86 10.50
C THR A 346 -13.39 2.63 8.99
N ALA A 347 -12.91 3.56 8.17
CA ALA A 347 -13.07 3.54 6.71
C ALA A 347 -11.73 3.73 6.01
N VAL A 348 -10.74 2.86 6.28
CA VAL A 348 -9.45 2.88 5.57
C VAL A 348 -9.59 2.15 4.22
N PRO A 349 -9.51 2.86 3.08
CA PRO A 349 -9.50 2.20 1.78
C PRO A 349 -8.13 1.65 1.43
N ALA A 350 -8.10 0.60 0.61
CA ALA A 350 -6.92 0.08 -0.06
C ALA A 350 -7.17 -0.02 -1.57
N ALA A 351 -6.10 0.07 -2.36
CA ALA A 351 -6.18 -0.15 -3.80
C ALA A 351 -4.90 -0.81 -4.34
N VAL A 352 -5.07 -1.70 -5.30
CA VAL A 352 -4.03 -2.36 -6.09
C VAL A 352 -4.18 -1.89 -7.52
N PHE A 353 -3.15 -1.22 -8.05
CA PHE A 353 -3.18 -0.60 -9.35
C PHE A 353 -2.60 -1.54 -10.43
N SER A 354 -3.18 -2.73 -10.49
CA SER A 354 -2.96 -3.75 -11.52
C SER A 354 -3.94 -3.58 -12.69
N ASN A 355 -3.92 -4.53 -13.64
CA ASN A 355 -4.95 -4.67 -14.65
C ASN A 355 -5.58 -6.08 -14.53
N PRO A 356 -6.82 -6.21 -14.01
CA PRO A 356 -7.72 -5.14 -13.53
C PRO A 356 -7.26 -4.50 -12.21
N GLN A 357 -7.78 -3.32 -11.88
CA GLN A 357 -7.56 -2.70 -10.57
C GLN A 357 -8.35 -3.46 -9.51
N VAL A 358 -7.89 -3.40 -8.26
CA VAL A 358 -8.64 -3.86 -7.09
C VAL A 358 -8.74 -2.72 -6.09
N ALA A 359 -9.90 -2.55 -5.45
CA ALA A 359 -10.08 -1.61 -4.36
C ALA A 359 -10.97 -2.21 -3.27
N SER A 360 -10.71 -1.85 -2.02
CA SER A 360 -11.49 -2.34 -0.89
C SER A 360 -11.56 -1.32 0.24
N VAL A 361 -12.60 -1.42 1.06
CA VAL A 361 -12.74 -0.73 2.34
C VAL A 361 -13.58 -1.59 3.27
N GLY A 362 -13.25 -1.58 4.56
CA GLY A 362 -14.00 -2.33 5.57
C GLY A 362 -13.68 -3.82 5.60
N LEU A 363 -14.64 -4.60 6.10
CA LEU A 363 -14.49 -6.03 6.38
C LEU A 363 -14.66 -6.88 5.10
N THR A 364 -13.93 -7.98 5.02
CA THR A 364 -14.29 -9.11 4.15
C THR A 364 -15.57 -9.79 4.63
N GLU A 365 -16.20 -10.62 3.79
CA GLU A 365 -17.42 -11.31 4.21
C GLU A 365 -17.16 -12.25 5.40
N ASP A 366 -16.04 -12.98 5.39
CA ASP A 366 -15.66 -13.89 6.48
C ASP A 366 -15.46 -13.12 7.79
N GLU A 367 -14.81 -11.96 7.75
CA GLU A 367 -14.62 -11.09 8.93
C GLU A 367 -15.95 -10.52 9.42
N ALA A 368 -16.82 -10.04 8.52
CA ALA A 368 -18.12 -9.50 8.88
C ALA A 368 -18.99 -10.55 9.58
N ARG A 369 -18.98 -11.80 9.10
CA ARG A 369 -19.71 -12.90 9.72
C ARG A 369 -19.09 -13.32 11.06
N ALA A 370 -17.76 -13.34 11.16
CA ALA A 370 -17.07 -13.70 12.40
C ALA A 370 -17.24 -12.65 13.51
N GLN A 371 -17.34 -11.37 13.15
CA GLN A 371 -17.48 -10.25 14.09
C GLN A 371 -18.96 -9.88 14.38
N ALA A 372 -19.92 -10.52 13.70
CA ALA A 372 -21.34 -10.24 13.88
C ALA A 372 -21.80 -10.57 15.31
N ALA A 373 -22.53 -9.65 15.94
CA ALA A 373 -23.18 -9.93 17.21
C ALA A 373 -24.30 -10.97 17.04
N PRO A 374 -24.65 -11.74 18.10
CA PRO A 374 -25.77 -12.68 18.02
C PRO A 374 -27.07 -12.00 17.57
N GLY A 375 -27.67 -12.52 16.49
CA GLY A 375 -28.89 -11.96 15.90
C GLY A 375 -28.67 -10.88 14.83
N THR A 376 -27.43 -10.43 14.60
CA THR A 376 -27.09 -9.58 13.46
C THR A 376 -27.03 -10.42 12.19
N GLU A 377 -27.88 -10.10 11.22
CA GLU A 377 -27.87 -10.74 9.91
C GLU A 377 -26.96 -9.98 8.93
N ILE A 378 -26.01 -10.69 8.33
CA ILE A 378 -25.07 -10.17 7.34
C ILE A 378 -25.54 -10.54 5.94
N VAL A 379 -25.75 -9.52 5.10
CA VAL A 379 -26.18 -9.65 3.71
C VAL A 379 -25.09 -9.19 2.76
N THR A 380 -25.08 -9.75 1.55
CA THR A 380 -24.09 -9.46 0.51
C THR A 380 -24.76 -9.28 -0.84
N ALA A 381 -24.23 -8.36 -1.64
CA ALA A 381 -24.60 -8.22 -3.05
C ALA A 381 -23.34 -8.29 -3.91
N ILE A 382 -23.46 -8.93 -5.07
CA ILE A 382 -22.41 -9.00 -6.09
C ILE A 382 -23.02 -8.49 -7.39
N GLN A 383 -22.43 -7.44 -7.94
CA GLN A 383 -22.84 -6.82 -9.19
C GLN A 383 -21.69 -6.85 -10.19
N GLU A 384 -21.90 -7.47 -11.34
CA GLU A 384 -20.93 -7.50 -12.43
C GLU A 384 -20.94 -6.18 -13.21
N TYR A 385 -19.78 -5.68 -13.65
CA TYR A 385 -19.69 -4.46 -14.45
C TYR A 385 -20.50 -4.60 -15.74
N GLY A 386 -20.31 -5.72 -16.45
CA GLY A 386 -21.02 -6.09 -17.68
C GLY A 386 -22.54 -6.25 -17.56
N SER A 387 -23.13 -6.09 -16.36
CA SER A 387 -24.59 -6.01 -16.19
C SER A 387 -25.17 -4.59 -16.36
N THR A 388 -24.31 -3.58 -16.48
CA THR A 388 -24.69 -2.16 -16.63
C THR A 388 -24.47 -1.67 -18.06
N ALA A 389 -25.18 -0.60 -18.45
CA ALA A 389 -25.06 -0.04 -19.80
C ALA A 389 -23.63 0.42 -20.13
N TYR A 390 -22.90 1.00 -19.17
CA TYR A 390 -21.50 1.36 -19.36
C TYR A 390 -20.60 0.12 -19.44
N GLY A 391 -20.90 -0.94 -18.69
CA GLY A 391 -20.22 -2.23 -18.82
C GLY A 391 -20.40 -2.86 -20.20
N TRP A 392 -21.59 -2.75 -20.80
CA TRP A 392 -21.82 -3.18 -22.19
C TRP A 392 -20.95 -2.40 -23.18
N ALA A 393 -20.82 -1.09 -22.99
CA ALA A 393 -19.99 -0.24 -23.84
C ALA A 393 -18.50 -0.64 -23.78
N MET A 394 -18.03 -1.20 -22.66
CA MET A 394 -16.68 -1.73 -22.49
C MET A 394 -16.54 -3.21 -22.91
N GLU A 395 -17.65 -3.89 -23.22
CA GLU A 395 -17.71 -5.35 -23.31
C GLU A 395 -17.08 -6.02 -22.07
N ASP A 396 -17.33 -5.50 -20.87
CA ASP A 396 -16.67 -5.98 -19.65
C ASP A 396 -17.17 -7.38 -19.25
N GLU A 397 -16.22 -8.30 -19.01
CA GLU A 397 -16.48 -9.71 -18.65
C GLU A 397 -15.84 -10.12 -17.31
N GLU A 398 -15.16 -9.22 -16.62
CA GLU A 398 -14.35 -9.56 -15.43
C GLU A 398 -14.62 -8.68 -14.20
N GLY A 399 -15.08 -7.44 -14.40
CA GLY A 399 -15.27 -6.45 -13.37
C GLY A 399 -16.45 -6.77 -12.45
N VAL A 400 -16.28 -6.53 -11.16
CA VAL A 400 -17.27 -6.84 -10.12
C VAL A 400 -17.22 -5.84 -8.96
N VAL A 401 -18.39 -5.55 -8.40
CA VAL A 401 -18.57 -4.91 -7.09
C VAL A 401 -19.19 -5.93 -6.14
N LYS A 402 -18.56 -6.17 -5.00
CA LYS A 402 -19.12 -6.93 -3.88
C LYS A 402 -19.31 -6.01 -2.69
N LEU A 403 -20.52 -5.94 -2.17
CA LEU A 403 -20.87 -5.18 -0.97
C LEU A 403 -21.33 -6.11 0.15
N ILE A 404 -21.05 -5.71 1.38
CA ILE A 404 -21.40 -6.44 2.61
C ILE A 404 -22.04 -5.47 3.58
N ALA A 405 -23.23 -5.78 4.08
CA ALA A 405 -23.97 -4.92 4.99
C ALA A 405 -24.66 -5.70 6.11
N GLU A 406 -25.01 -4.98 7.17
CA GLU A 406 -25.93 -5.46 8.20
C GLU A 406 -27.38 -5.23 7.72
N ARG A 407 -28.20 -6.28 7.67
CA ARG A 407 -29.58 -6.22 7.15
C ARG A 407 -30.43 -5.16 7.87
N GLY A 408 -30.51 -5.26 9.20
CA GLY A 408 -31.48 -4.49 9.98
C GLY A 408 -31.16 -3.00 10.10
N THR A 409 -29.89 -2.61 10.04
CA THR A 409 -29.47 -1.20 10.16
C THR A 409 -29.16 -0.57 8.81
N GLY A 410 -28.97 -1.38 7.76
CA GLY A 410 -28.44 -0.92 6.48
C GLY A 410 -27.00 -0.42 6.58
N ARG A 411 -26.26 -0.71 7.66
CA ARG A 411 -24.87 -0.26 7.80
C ARG A 411 -23.97 -1.02 6.84
N LEU A 412 -23.26 -0.28 5.97
CA LEU A 412 -22.24 -0.85 5.11
C LEU A 412 -21.03 -1.29 5.96
N LEU A 413 -20.66 -2.56 5.84
CA LEU A 413 -19.57 -3.18 6.62
C LEU A 413 -18.31 -3.37 5.79
N GLY A 414 -18.47 -3.61 4.49
CA GLY A 414 -17.37 -3.84 3.58
C GLY A 414 -17.77 -3.62 2.13
N ALA A 415 -16.82 -3.14 1.34
CA ALA A 415 -16.95 -2.98 -0.09
C ALA A 415 -15.67 -3.42 -0.76
N HIS A 416 -15.81 -4.21 -1.83
CA HIS A 416 -14.70 -4.80 -2.56
C HIS A 416 -14.99 -4.71 -4.05
N ILE A 417 -14.07 -4.13 -4.81
CA ILE A 417 -14.25 -3.84 -6.22
C ILE A 417 -13.04 -4.38 -6.98
N LEU A 418 -13.29 -5.06 -8.09
CA LEU A 418 -12.27 -5.43 -9.07
C LEU A 418 -12.75 -4.96 -10.43
N GLY A 419 -11.91 -4.28 -11.21
CA GLY A 419 -12.29 -3.82 -12.55
C GLY A 419 -11.70 -2.47 -12.93
N HIS A 420 -12.15 -1.95 -14.07
CA HIS A 420 -11.77 -0.63 -14.56
C HIS A 420 -12.11 0.46 -13.53
N GLU A 421 -11.17 1.37 -13.24
CA GLU A 421 -11.35 2.49 -12.30
C GLU A 421 -11.80 2.10 -10.87
N ALA A 422 -11.58 0.85 -10.42
CA ALA A 422 -11.99 0.39 -9.08
C ALA A 422 -11.51 1.32 -7.95
N SER A 423 -10.29 1.86 -8.07
CA SER A 423 -9.72 2.80 -7.09
C SER A 423 -10.47 4.13 -6.98
N MET A 424 -11.24 4.50 -8.00
CA MET A 424 -12.12 5.67 -8.00
C MET A 424 -13.54 5.29 -7.56
N LEU A 425 -14.07 4.16 -8.04
CA LEU A 425 -15.45 3.75 -7.73
C LEU A 425 -15.65 3.40 -6.25
N ILE A 426 -14.60 3.05 -5.51
CA ILE A 426 -14.68 2.76 -4.07
C ILE A 426 -14.97 4.02 -3.23
N GLN A 427 -14.63 5.21 -3.72
CA GLN A 427 -14.58 6.43 -2.92
C GLN A 427 -15.94 6.88 -2.33
N PRO A 428 -17.09 6.74 -3.01
CA PRO A 428 -18.40 6.99 -2.40
C PRO A 428 -18.70 6.03 -1.23
N LEU A 429 -18.28 4.77 -1.33
CA LEU A 429 -18.49 3.77 -0.28
C LEU A 429 -17.62 4.05 0.95
N VAL A 430 -16.38 4.53 0.73
CA VAL A 430 -15.52 5.05 1.79
C VAL A 430 -16.18 6.21 2.53
N GLN A 431 -16.75 7.16 1.79
CA GLN A 431 -17.44 8.31 2.38
C GLN A 431 -18.64 7.87 3.20
N ALA A 432 -19.49 7.00 2.66
CA ALA A 432 -20.65 6.48 3.36
C ALA A 432 -20.29 5.77 4.67
N MET A 433 -19.24 4.94 4.67
CA MET A 433 -18.74 4.31 5.90
C MET A 433 -18.18 5.33 6.89
N ALA A 434 -17.41 6.32 6.41
CA ALA A 434 -16.81 7.34 7.27
C ALA A 434 -17.84 8.29 7.90
N THR A 435 -19.00 8.49 7.25
CA THR A 435 -20.08 9.35 7.74
C THR A 435 -21.30 8.57 8.25
N SER A 436 -21.20 7.24 8.35
CA SER A 436 -22.28 6.35 8.81
C SER A 436 -23.59 6.50 8.05
N VAL A 437 -23.53 6.76 6.72
CA VAL A 437 -24.72 6.83 5.86
C VAL A 437 -25.23 5.41 5.58
N PRO A 438 -26.50 5.09 5.86
CA PRO A 438 -27.07 3.78 5.54
C PRO A 438 -27.10 3.49 4.04
N VAL A 439 -27.04 2.21 3.68
CA VAL A 439 -27.05 1.71 2.30
C VAL A 439 -28.24 2.26 1.50
N HIS A 440 -29.45 2.26 2.05
CA HIS A 440 -30.64 2.73 1.34
C HIS A 440 -30.60 4.23 1.05
N GLU A 441 -30.06 5.04 1.97
CA GLU A 441 -29.91 6.48 1.79
C GLU A 441 -28.83 6.78 0.74
N LEU A 442 -27.71 6.05 0.77
CA LEU A 442 -26.66 6.19 -0.23
C LEU A 442 -27.14 5.78 -1.63
N ALA A 443 -27.92 4.70 -1.73
CA ALA A 443 -28.40 4.19 -3.00
C ALA A 443 -29.41 5.14 -3.66
N ARG A 444 -30.35 5.69 -2.88
CA ARG A 444 -31.56 6.36 -3.39
C ARG A 444 -31.60 7.87 -3.18
N GLY A 445 -30.76 8.41 -2.30
CA GLY A 445 -30.75 9.84 -2.01
C GLY A 445 -30.11 10.68 -3.13
N PRO A 446 -28.89 10.35 -3.58
CA PRO A 446 -28.21 11.07 -4.67
C PRO A 446 -28.73 10.67 -6.06
N PHE A 447 -28.53 11.55 -7.04
CA PHE A 447 -28.64 11.18 -8.45
C PHE A 447 -27.37 10.48 -8.94
N TRP A 448 -27.54 9.39 -9.68
CA TRP A 448 -26.47 8.70 -10.39
C TRP A 448 -26.51 9.05 -11.88
N ILE A 449 -25.35 9.28 -12.47
CA ILE A 449 -25.24 9.65 -13.89
C ILE A 449 -25.50 8.42 -14.75
N HIS A 450 -26.32 8.57 -15.79
CA HIS A 450 -26.65 7.51 -16.73
C HIS A 450 -26.35 7.90 -18.20
N PRO A 451 -25.74 7.01 -19.01
CA PRO A 451 -25.00 5.83 -18.59
C PRO A 451 -23.62 6.21 -18.03
N ALA A 452 -23.23 5.66 -16.88
CA ALA A 452 -21.88 5.83 -16.34
C ALA A 452 -21.41 4.57 -15.59
N LEU A 453 -20.09 4.37 -15.53
CA LEU A 453 -19.49 3.26 -14.81
C LEU A 453 -19.95 3.19 -13.34
N MET A 454 -20.24 4.35 -12.75
CA MET A 454 -20.62 4.47 -11.34
C MET A 454 -21.94 3.75 -10.99
N GLU A 455 -22.82 3.53 -11.97
CA GLU A 455 -24.10 2.82 -11.79
C GLU A 455 -23.92 1.36 -11.33
N VAL A 456 -22.74 0.76 -11.54
CA VAL A 456 -22.48 -0.59 -11.00
C VAL A 456 -22.46 -0.60 -9.46
N VAL A 457 -22.01 0.50 -8.84
CA VAL A 457 -22.04 0.66 -7.39
C VAL A 457 -23.46 0.93 -6.91
N GLU A 458 -24.22 1.77 -7.62
CA GLU A 458 -25.64 2.00 -7.35
C GLU A 458 -26.43 0.69 -7.39
N ASN A 459 -26.31 -0.07 -8.48
CA ASN A 459 -27.01 -1.33 -8.65
C ASN A 459 -26.62 -2.34 -7.56
N ALA A 460 -25.35 -2.40 -7.18
CA ALA A 460 -24.91 -3.24 -6.07
C ALA A 460 -25.54 -2.82 -4.73
N LEU A 461 -25.65 -1.51 -4.47
CA LEU A 461 -26.29 -0.98 -3.26
C LEU A 461 -27.80 -1.29 -3.25
N LEU A 462 -28.48 -1.13 -4.39
CA LEU A 462 -29.91 -1.46 -4.53
C LEU A 462 -30.19 -2.96 -4.44
N ALA A 463 -29.23 -3.80 -4.82
CA ALA A 463 -29.33 -5.26 -4.73
C ALA A 463 -29.03 -5.80 -3.32
N LEU A 464 -28.51 -4.98 -2.40
CA LEU A 464 -28.36 -5.38 -1.00
C LEU A 464 -29.73 -5.51 -0.35
N ASP A 465 -30.01 -6.70 0.15
CA ASP A 465 -31.24 -7.05 0.84
C ASP A 465 -31.23 -6.51 2.29
N VAL A 466 -31.25 -5.18 2.42
CA VAL A 466 -31.33 -4.45 3.70
C VAL A 466 -32.76 -4.03 3.98
N ASP A 467 -33.11 -3.91 5.27
CA ASP A 467 -34.42 -3.42 5.66
C ASP A 467 -34.57 -1.94 5.25
N LEU A 468 -35.71 -1.60 4.65
CA LEU A 468 -36.02 -0.25 4.18
C LEU A 468 -36.97 0.44 5.17
N PRO A 469 -36.56 1.56 5.80
CA PRO A 469 -37.46 2.42 6.55
C PRO A 469 -38.58 2.98 5.67
N GLU A 470 -39.75 3.28 6.28
CA GLU A 470 -40.89 3.88 5.55
C GLU A 470 -40.55 5.25 4.93
N ASP A 471 -39.57 5.96 5.51
CA ASP A 471 -39.08 7.27 5.07
C ASP A 471 -37.81 7.20 4.21
N ALA A 472 -37.40 6.01 3.78
CA ALA A 472 -36.26 5.85 2.87
C ALA A 472 -36.48 6.69 1.59
N PRO A 473 -35.43 7.35 1.05
CA PRO A 473 -35.51 7.99 -0.26
C PRO A 473 -35.98 7.00 -1.34
N LEU A 474 -36.65 7.49 -2.38
CA LEU A 474 -37.28 6.65 -3.41
C LEU A 474 -36.30 6.12 -4.45
#